data_AF-A0A9Q1L7M9-F1
#
_entry.id   AF-A0A9Q1L7M9-F1
#
_cell.length_a   1.000
_cell.length_b   1.000
_cell.length_c   1.000
_cell.angle_alpha   90.00
_cell.angle_beta   90.00
_cell.angle_gamma   90.00
#
_symmetry.space_group_name_H-M   'P 1'
#
loop_
_entity.id
_entity.type
_entity.pdbx_description
1 polymer ?
#
loop_
_entity_poly.entity_id
_entity_poly.type
_entity_poly.pdbx_seq_one_letter_code
_entity_poly.pdbx_strand_id
1 'polypeptide(L)'
;MNKMNKEFAKPWPIGPPGLDLISLGLVDVEKLLKYELTVEDGRRLSKEYSRVLMRKHRQRQAAETTLLRLKKEAIEALPENLKAAALVPDLTPFPVNRRSLDDWKVEVFSWRLQGLLLLLWHYESII
;
A
#
# COMPACT_ATOMS: atom_id res chain seq x y z
N MET A 1 25.48 20.45 -24.27
CA MET A 1 25.01 19.40 -23.34
C MET A 1 25.45 19.77 -21.92
N ASN A 2 24.52 20.05 -21.01
CA ASN A 2 24.81 20.57 -19.66
C ASN A 2 25.54 19.54 -18.79
N LYS A 3 26.43 19.99 -17.90
CA LYS A 3 27.26 19.16 -17.01
C LYS A 3 26.43 18.16 -16.17
N MET A 4 25.23 18.57 -15.75
CA MET A 4 24.29 17.71 -15.00
C MET A 4 23.82 16.48 -15.79
N ASN A 5 23.60 16.58 -17.10
CA ASN A 5 23.14 15.44 -17.90
C ASN A 5 24.22 14.35 -18.04
N LYS A 6 25.51 14.68 -17.88
CA LYS A 6 26.60 13.70 -17.88
C LYS A 6 26.68 12.88 -16.58
N GLU A 7 26.21 13.43 -15.46
CA GLU A 7 26.24 12.73 -14.16
C GLU A 7 25.10 11.70 -14.06
N PHE A 8 23.90 12.02 -14.56
CA PHE A 8 22.77 11.06 -14.62
C PHE A 8 22.92 9.99 -15.72
N ALA A 9 23.91 10.12 -16.61
CA ALA A 9 24.17 9.13 -17.65
C ALA A 9 24.81 7.84 -17.11
N LYS A 10 25.41 7.90 -15.91
CA LYS A 10 25.94 6.72 -15.23
C LYS A 10 24.86 6.16 -14.30
N PRO A 11 24.60 4.84 -14.33
CA PRO A 11 23.67 4.22 -13.39
C PRO A 11 24.05 4.55 -11.95
N TRP A 12 23.07 4.93 -11.14
CA TRP A 12 23.31 5.19 -9.73
C TRP A 12 23.73 3.89 -9.03
N PRO A 13 24.82 3.90 -8.25
CA PRO A 13 25.21 2.76 -7.44
C PRO A 13 24.15 2.56 -6.34
N ILE A 14 23.56 1.37 -6.28
CA ILE A 14 22.61 0.96 -5.24
C ILE A 14 23.41 0.12 -4.24
N GLY A 15 23.93 0.79 -3.21
CA GLY A 15 24.64 0.13 -2.10
C GLY A 15 26.07 0.65 -1.90
N PRO A 16 26.87 -0.07 -1.08
CA PRO A 16 28.27 0.29 -0.85
C PRO A 16 29.10 0.11 -2.14
N PRO A 17 30.13 0.95 -2.35
CA PRO A 17 30.92 0.94 -3.58
C PRO A 17 31.53 -0.43 -3.83
N GLY A 18 31.23 -1.03 -4.98
CA GLY A 18 31.70 -2.36 -5.37
C GLY A 18 30.69 -3.50 -5.21
N LEU A 19 29.54 -3.28 -4.54
CA LEU A 19 28.44 -4.25 -4.44
C LEU A 19 27.26 -3.93 -5.37
N ASP A 20 27.48 -3.10 -6.38
CA ASP A 20 26.46 -2.81 -7.38
C ASP A 20 26.33 -3.96 -8.37
N LEU A 21 25.10 -4.23 -8.80
CA LEU A 21 24.78 -5.26 -9.80
C LEU A 21 25.56 -5.09 -11.12
N ILE A 22 25.95 -3.85 -11.43
CA ILE A 22 26.76 -3.49 -12.60
C ILE A 22 28.24 -3.79 -12.35
N SER A 23 28.76 -3.44 -11.18
CA SER A 23 30.16 -3.69 -10.80
C SER A 23 30.46 -5.19 -10.63
N LEU A 24 29.44 -5.97 -10.26
CA LEU A 24 29.49 -7.43 -10.14
C LEU A 24 29.36 -8.15 -11.50
N GLY A 25 29.15 -7.43 -12.60
CA GLY A 25 29.02 -8.01 -13.94
C GLY A 25 27.74 -8.83 -14.16
N LEU A 26 26.75 -8.71 -13.28
CA LEU A 26 25.46 -9.43 -13.38
C LEU A 26 24.50 -8.75 -14.36
N VAL A 27 24.64 -7.44 -14.55
CA VAL A 27 23.76 -6.63 -15.42
C VAL A 27 24.59 -5.81 -16.39
N ASP A 28 24.43 -6.10 -17.68
CA ASP A 28 25.02 -5.32 -18.76
C ASP A 28 24.32 -3.98 -18.91
N VAL A 29 25.07 -2.88 -18.80
CA VAL A 29 24.55 -1.51 -18.93
C VAL A 29 23.92 -1.25 -20.32
N GLU A 30 24.42 -1.94 -21.34
CA GLU A 30 23.95 -1.80 -22.73
C GLU A 30 22.56 -2.41 -22.95
N LYS A 31 22.18 -3.41 -22.15
CA LYS A 31 20.86 -4.07 -22.24
C LYS A 31 19.78 -3.35 -21.43
N LEU A 32 20.14 -2.35 -20.63
CA LEU A 32 19.16 -1.58 -19.87
C LEU A 32 18.30 -0.74 -20.82
N LEU A 33 17.00 -1.04 -20.82
CA LEU A 33 16.00 -0.26 -21.53
C LEU A 33 15.97 1.16 -20.95
N LYS A 34 16.41 2.14 -21.75
CA LYS A 34 16.38 3.55 -21.39
C LYS A 34 15.00 4.10 -21.73
N TYR A 35 14.18 4.33 -20.72
CA TYR A 35 12.93 5.05 -20.88
C TYR A 35 13.21 6.56 -20.84
N GLU A 36 12.85 7.28 -21.90
CA GLU A 36 12.91 8.74 -21.92
C GLU A 36 11.72 9.31 -21.14
N LEU A 37 11.83 9.34 -19.81
CA LEU A 37 10.86 10.07 -19.01
C LEU A 37 11.14 11.56 -19.15
N THR A 38 10.22 12.29 -19.78
CA THR A 38 10.31 13.74 -19.85
C THR A 38 10.20 14.34 -18.45
N VAL A 39 10.89 15.45 -18.20
CA VAL A 39 10.81 16.16 -16.90
C VAL A 39 9.38 16.59 -16.58
N GLU A 40 8.58 16.85 -17.61
CA GLU A 40 7.18 17.24 -17.50
C GLU A 40 6.30 16.09 -16.99
N ASP A 41 6.49 14.88 -17.53
CA ASP A 41 5.77 13.69 -17.07
C ASP A 41 6.11 13.32 -15.63
N GLY A 42 7.39 13.41 -15.24
CA GLY A 42 7.80 13.17 -13.86
C GLY A 42 7.13 14.14 -12.87
N ARG A 43 7.04 15.42 -13.22
CA ARG A 43 6.35 16.44 -12.41
C ARG A 43 4.84 16.18 -12.33
N ARG A 44 4.22 15.76 -13.43
CA ARG A 44 2.79 15.41 -13.48
C ARG A 44 2.48 14.21 -12.57
N LEU A 45 3.25 13.12 -12.69
CA LEU A 45 3.07 11.91 -11.89
C LEU A 45 3.25 12.16 -10.39
N SER A 46 4.28 12.93 -10.01
CA SER A 46 4.52 13.28 -8.60
C SER A 46 3.35 14.07 -7.98
N LYS A 47 2.81 15.04 -8.72
CA LYS A 47 1.65 15.83 -8.28
C LYS A 47 0.40 14.96 -8.12
N GLU A 48 0.11 14.11 -9.10
CA GLU A 48 -1.06 13.21 -9.04
C GLU A 48 -0.96 12.21 -7.88
N TYR A 49 0.21 11.60 -7.69
CA TYR A 49 0.45 10.69 -6.56
C TYR A 49 0.19 11.38 -5.22
N SER A 50 0.73 12.60 -5.06
CA SER A 50 0.54 13.41 -3.85
C SER A 50 -0.95 13.72 -3.62
N ARG A 51 -1.70 14.08 -4.67
CA ARG A 51 -3.15 14.34 -4.58
C ARG A 51 -3.93 13.12 -4.13
N VAL A 52 -3.66 11.96 -4.72
CA VAL A 52 -4.32 10.68 -4.37
C VAL A 52 -4.01 10.31 -2.92
N LEU A 53 -2.76 10.45 -2.49
CA LEU A 53 -2.34 10.12 -1.13
C LEU A 53 -3.06 11.01 -0.10
N MET A 54 -3.15 12.31 -0.36
CA MET A 54 -3.87 13.23 0.53
C MET A 54 -5.37 12.94 0.58
N ARG A 55 -5.97 12.52 -0.54
CA ARG A 55 -7.38 12.09 -0.57
C ARG A 55 -7.59 10.86 0.31
N LYS A 56 -6.74 9.83 0.17
CA LYS A 56 -6.79 8.62 1.00
C LYS A 56 -6.59 8.95 2.48
N HIS A 57 -5.65 9.83 2.80
CA HIS A 57 -5.39 10.27 4.17
C HIS A 57 -6.62 10.95 4.78
N ARG A 58 -7.25 11.89 4.06
CA ARG A 58 -8.48 12.55 4.52
C ARG A 58 -9.63 11.56 4.73
N GLN A 59 -9.80 10.58 3.83
CA GLN A 59 -10.82 9.53 4.00
C GLN A 59 -10.56 8.71 5.26
N ARG A 60 -9.31 8.33 5.52
CA ARG A 60 -8.92 7.60 6.73
C ARG A 60 -9.19 8.42 7.99
N GLN A 61 -8.80 9.70 8.01
CA GLN A 61 -9.04 10.60 9.14
C GLN A 61 -10.53 10.78 9.41
N ALA A 62 -11.37 10.92 8.37
CA ALA A 62 -12.82 11.00 8.53
C ALA A 62 -13.42 9.72 9.14
N ALA A 63 -12.94 8.55 8.71
CA ALA A 63 -13.37 7.26 9.26
C ALA A 63 -12.94 7.09 10.72
N GLU A 64 -11.68 7.39 11.06
CA GLU A 64 -11.15 7.27 12.42
C GLU A 64 -11.84 8.23 13.40
N THR A 65 -12.07 9.48 12.99
CA THR A 65 -12.78 10.48 13.81
C THR A 65 -14.25 10.10 14.03
N THR A 66 -14.92 9.60 12.99
CA THR A 66 -16.30 9.10 13.11
C THR A 66 -16.37 7.90 14.04
N LEU A 67 -15.45 6.94 13.90
CA LEU A 67 -15.37 5.76 14.77
C LEU A 67 -15.16 6.18 16.23
N LEU A 68 -14.24 7.13 16.48
CA LEU A 68 -14.00 7.64 17.83
C LEU A 68 -15.23 8.33 18.43
N ARG A 69 -15.96 9.13 17.63
CA ARG A 69 -17.22 9.76 18.07
C ARG A 69 -18.26 8.70 18.44
N LEU A 70 -18.53 7.75 17.55
CA LEU A 70 -19.49 6.68 17.77
C LEU A 70 -19.10 5.79 18.97
N LYS A 71 -17.80 5.55 19.19
CA LYS A 71 -17.31 4.83 20.37
C LYS A 71 -17.69 5.58 21.66
N LYS A 72 -17.55 6.90 21.70
CA LYS A 72 -17.93 7.71 22.88
C LYS A 72 -19.44 7.68 23.12
N GLU A 73 -20.23 7.87 22.07
CA GLU A 73 -21.70 7.80 22.14
C GLU A 73 -22.18 6.43 22.61
N ALA A 74 -21.55 5.35 22.14
CA ALA A 74 -21.85 3.99 22.59
C ALA A 74 -21.52 3.78 24.08
N ILE A 75 -20.42 4.34 24.57
CA ILE A 75 -20.07 4.27 26.01
C ILE A 75 -21.07 5.06 26.86
N GLU A 76 -21.56 6.19 26.35
CA GLU A 76 -22.55 7.01 27.07
C GLU A 76 -23.93 6.34 27.15
N ALA A 77 -24.32 5.60 26.12
CA ALA A 77 -25.58 4.85 26.09
C ALA A 77 -25.60 3.61 27.01
N LEU A 78 -24.47 3.22 27.60
CA LEU A 78 -24.40 2.09 28.53
C LEU A 78 -24.95 2.46 29.93
N PRO A 79 -25.52 1.48 30.66
CA PRO A 79 -25.91 1.68 32.06
C PRO A 79 -24.69 1.96 32.96
N GLU A 80 -24.88 2.74 34.04
CA GLU A 80 -23.82 3.28 34.91
C GLU A 80 -22.78 2.24 35.37
N ASN A 81 -23.24 1.02 35.66
CA ASN A 81 -22.40 -0.09 36.13
C ASN A 81 -21.38 -0.57 35.07
N LEU A 82 -21.77 -0.57 33.79
CA LEU A 82 -20.92 -1.00 32.68
C LEU A 82 -20.06 0.14 32.13
N LYS A 83 -20.53 1.39 32.27
CA LYS A 83 -19.81 2.60 31.87
C LYS A 83 -18.50 2.75 32.64
N ALA A 84 -18.50 2.47 33.95
CA ALA A 84 -17.31 2.50 34.79
C ALA A 84 -16.26 1.47 34.36
N ALA A 85 -16.69 0.25 33.98
CA ALA A 85 -15.80 -0.80 33.49
C ALA A 85 -15.23 -0.49 32.10
N ALA A 86 -16.03 0.10 31.20
CA ALA A 86 -15.63 0.41 29.83
C ALA A 86 -14.69 1.63 29.70
N LEU A 87 -14.62 2.49 30.72
CA LEU A 87 -13.73 3.66 30.72
C LEU A 87 -12.26 3.28 30.94
N VAL A 88 -12.01 2.15 31.60
CA VAL A 88 -10.66 1.65 31.87
C VAL A 88 -10.08 1.03 30.59
N PRO A 89 -8.89 1.46 30.11
CA PRO A 89 -8.23 0.82 28.98
C PRO A 89 -7.88 -0.64 29.31
N ASP A 90 -8.41 -1.57 28.52
CA ASP A 90 -8.09 -2.99 28.65
C ASP A 90 -6.67 -3.28 28.12
N LEU A 91 -5.85 -3.91 28.96
CA LEU A 91 -4.45 -4.26 28.66
C LEU A 91 -4.28 -5.73 28.20
N THR A 92 -5.34 -6.52 28.20
CA THR A 92 -5.32 -7.91 27.73
C THR A 92 -4.95 -8.12 26.25
N PRO A 93 -5.11 -7.18 25.30
CA PRO A 93 -4.72 -7.44 23.91
C PRO A 93 -3.20 -7.41 23.67
N PHE A 94 -2.36 -7.13 24.67
CA PHE A 94 -0.90 -7.14 24.49
C PHE A 94 -0.30 -8.53 24.76
N PRO A 95 0.47 -9.12 23.81
CA PRO A 95 0.85 -8.64 22.47
C PRO A 95 -0.09 -9.09 21.33
N VAL A 96 -0.49 -8.15 20.45
CA VAL A 96 -1.28 -8.45 19.24
C VAL A 96 -0.40 -9.08 18.16
N ASN A 97 -0.34 -10.41 18.12
CA ASN A 97 0.29 -11.16 17.03
C ASN A 97 -0.66 -11.24 15.82
N ARG A 98 -0.72 -10.16 15.02
CA ARG A 98 -1.41 -10.18 13.72
C ARG A 98 -0.42 -10.60 12.63
N ARG A 99 -0.60 -11.80 12.07
CA ARG A 99 0.18 -12.25 10.91
C ARG A 99 -0.17 -11.37 9.71
N SER A 100 0.82 -10.72 9.10
CA SER A 100 0.63 -10.05 7.82
C SER A 100 0.25 -11.08 6.77
N LEU A 101 -0.71 -10.75 5.92
CA LEU A 101 -0.97 -11.57 4.74
C LEU A 101 0.23 -11.42 3.80
N ASP A 102 0.85 -12.53 3.43
CA ASP A 102 1.86 -12.54 2.38
C ASP A 102 1.16 -12.24 1.05
N ASP A 103 1.64 -11.25 0.29
CA ASP A 103 0.97 -10.68 -0.89
C ASP A 103 0.51 -11.73 -1.92
N TRP A 104 1.28 -12.81 -2.10
CA TRP A 104 0.97 -13.85 -3.08
C TRP A 104 -0.29 -14.67 -2.75
N LYS A 105 -0.69 -14.77 -1.47
CA LYS A 105 -1.87 -15.56 -1.07
C LYS A 105 -3.18 -14.82 -1.35
N VAL A 106 -3.16 -13.49 -1.33
CA VAL A 106 -4.35 -12.66 -1.56
C VAL A 106 -4.75 -12.68 -3.03
N GLU A 107 -3.78 -12.58 -3.93
CA GLU A 107 -4.03 -12.71 -5.37
C GLU A 107 -4.58 -14.10 -5.71
N VAL A 108 -3.94 -15.18 -5.25
CA VAL A 108 -4.40 -16.56 -5.52
C VAL A 108 -5.84 -16.79 -5.04
N PHE A 109 -6.23 -16.21 -3.91
CA PHE A 109 -7.60 -16.31 -3.39
C PHE A 109 -8.61 -15.53 -4.26
N SER A 110 -8.23 -14.35 -4.76
CA SER A 110 -9.05 -13.54 -5.68
C SER A 110 -9.28 -14.25 -7.02
N TRP A 111 -8.22 -14.77 -7.64
CA TRP A 111 -8.31 -15.50 -8.92
C TRP A 111 -9.16 -16.77 -8.78
N ARG A 112 -9.04 -17.47 -7.65
CA ARG A 112 -9.82 -18.70 -7.39
C ARG A 112 -11.30 -18.42 -7.13
N LEU A 113 -11.62 -17.31 -6.46
CA LEU A 113 -13.01 -16.87 -6.28
C LEU A 113 -13.63 -16.33 -7.57
N GLN A 114 -12.89 -15.55 -8.38
CA GLN A 114 -13.36 -15.08 -9.69
C GLN A 114 -13.58 -16.24 -10.68
N GLY A 115 -12.72 -17.25 -10.67
CA GLY A 115 -12.92 -18.46 -11.47
C GLY A 115 -14.16 -19.25 -11.08
N LEU A 116 -14.44 -19.39 -9.77
CA LEU A 116 -15.67 -20.01 -9.27
C LEU A 116 -16.92 -19.19 -9.62
N LEU A 117 -16.85 -17.86 -9.55
CA LEU A 117 -17.96 -16.99 -9.92
C LEU A 117 -18.28 -17.10 -11.42
N LEU A 118 -17.26 -17.17 -12.28
CA LEU A 118 -17.41 -17.38 -13.72
C LEU A 118 -17.99 -18.75 -14.06
N LEU A 119 -17.59 -19.80 -13.34
CA LEU A 119 -18.15 -21.15 -13.50
C LEU A 119 -19.62 -21.20 -13.08
N LEU A 120 -20.00 -20.54 -11.98
CA LEU A 120 -21.39 -20.37 -11.57
C LEU A 120 -22.20 -19.60 -12.62
N TRP A 121 -21.63 -18.53 -13.18
CA TRP A 121 -22.29 -17.73 -14.22
C TRP A 121 -22.52 -18.51 -15.51
N HIS A 122 -21.56 -19.36 -15.91
CA HIS A 122 -21.75 -20.29 -17.04
C HIS A 122 -22.76 -21.39 -16.74
N TYR A 123 -22.83 -21.89 -15.51
CA TYR A 123 -23.79 -22.94 -15.13
C TYR A 123 -25.24 -22.42 -15.13
N GLU A 124 -25.48 -21.19 -14.67
CA GLU A 124 -26.82 -20.56 -14.75
C GLU A 124 -27.22 -20.17 -16.18
N SER A 125 -26.28 -20.04 -17.11
CA SER A 125 -26.57 -19.71 -18.51
C SER A 125 -26.88 -20.93 -19.39
N ILE A 126 -26.72 -22.15 -18.85
CA ILE A 126 -26.89 -23.44 -19.55
C ILE A 126 -28.20 -24.15 -19.14
N ILE A 127 -28.90 -23.66 -18.10
CA ILE A 127 -30.25 -24.10 -17.68
C ILE A 127 -31.29 -23.14 -18.25
#